data_AF-A0A3N5UY49-F1
#
_entry.id   AF-A0A3N5UY49-F1
#
_cell.length_a   1.000
_cell.length_b   1.000
_cell.length_c   1.000
_cell.angle_alpha   90.00
_cell.angle_beta   90.00
_cell.angle_gamma   90.00
#
_symmetry.space_group_name_H-M   'P 1'
#
loop_
_entity.id
_entity.type
_entity.pdbx_description
1 polymer ?
#
loop_
_entity_poly.entity_id
_entity_poly.type
_entity_poly.pdbx_seq_one_letter_code
_entity_poly.pdbx_strand_id
1 'polypeptide(L)'
;TAMFNHSNIHIPVRVDRLIRLFLVTPDMHRVHHSVVIPETNSNYGFAFPWWDRIFGTYQDQPAQGHHAMTIGLSQFRDIKKQTPIQLLIMPFAGDPGKVPINRR
;
A
#
# COMPACT_ATOMS: atom_id res chain seq x y z
N THR A 1 -4.80 15.35 1.14
CA THR A 1 -5.19 13.99 1.57
C THR A 1 -4.05 13.17 2.14
N ALA A 2 -2.77 13.51 1.86
CA ALA A 2 -1.58 12.79 2.35
C ALA A 2 -1.63 12.36 3.82
N MET A 3 -1.94 13.30 4.72
CA MET A 3 -2.02 13.01 6.15
C MET A 3 -3.20 12.10 6.51
N PHE A 4 -4.30 12.18 5.76
CA PHE A 4 -5.48 11.37 6.00
C PHE A 4 -5.26 9.93 5.55
N ASN A 5 -4.83 9.70 4.31
CA ASN A 5 -4.65 8.34 3.76
C ASN A 5 -3.43 7.59 4.37
N HIS A 6 -2.51 8.28 5.04
CA HIS A 6 -1.43 7.68 5.85
C HIS A 6 -1.67 7.78 7.36
N SER A 7 -2.89 8.09 7.80
CA SER A 7 -3.23 8.04 9.22
C SER A 7 -3.48 6.60 9.68
N ASN A 8 -3.34 6.35 10.97
CA ASN A 8 -3.74 5.08 11.61
C ASN A 8 -5.17 5.15 12.17
N ILE A 9 -6.02 6.02 11.61
CA ILE A 9 -7.42 6.18 12.06
C ILE A 9 -8.21 4.94 11.64
N HIS A 10 -8.88 4.33 12.62
CA HIS A 10 -9.86 3.28 12.35
C HIS A 10 -11.19 3.90 11.95
N ILE A 11 -11.72 3.48 10.80
CA ILE A 11 -13.04 3.86 10.31
C ILE A 11 -13.91 2.60 10.31
N PRO A 12 -15.13 2.63 10.88
CA PRO A 12 -16.04 1.49 10.82
C PRO A 12 -16.31 1.08 9.36
N VAL A 13 -16.24 -0.23 9.06
CA VAL A 13 -16.28 -0.79 7.69
C VAL A 13 -17.42 -0.23 6.83
N ARG A 14 -18.62 -0.05 7.39
CA ARG A 14 -19.77 0.50 6.65
C ARG A 14 -19.56 1.95 6.22
N VAL A 15 -18.95 2.75 7.10
CA VAL A 15 -18.65 4.15 6.85
C VAL A 15 -17.50 4.27 5.86
N ASP A 16 -16.45 3.47 6.05
CA ASP A 16 -15.31 3.39 5.14
C ASP A 16 -15.75 3.06 3.70
N ARG A 17 -16.65 2.07 3.52
CA ARG A 17 -17.20 1.71 2.20
C ARG A 17 -17.90 2.88 1.49
N LEU A 18 -18.59 3.74 2.23
CA LEU A 18 -19.23 4.93 1.65
C LEU A 18 -18.21 6.01 1.31
N ILE A 19 -17.23 6.24 2.18
CA ILE A 19 -16.18 7.24 1.96
C ILE A 19 -15.34 6.88 0.73
N ARG A 20 -15.01 5.60 0.53
CA ARG A 20 -14.27 5.07 -0.63
C ARG A 20 -14.98 5.22 -1.98
N LEU A 21 -16.17 5.83 -2.02
CA LEU A 21 -16.79 6.28 -3.27
C LEU A 21 -16.22 7.61 -3.73
N PHE A 22 -15.69 8.43 -2.81
CA PHE A 22 -15.25 9.80 -3.08
C PHE A 22 -13.81 10.08 -2.62
N LEU A 23 -13.31 9.42 -1.58
CA LEU A 23 -12.01 9.70 -0.99
C LEU A 23 -11.24 8.42 -0.71
N VAL A 24 -9.94 8.44 -0.95
CA VAL A 24 -9.02 7.36 -0.58
C VAL A 24 -8.84 7.35 0.94
N THR A 25 -9.33 6.30 1.59
CA THR A 25 -9.28 6.13 3.06
C THR A 25 -7.96 5.48 3.50
N PRO A 26 -7.63 5.54 4.81
CA PRO A 26 -6.45 4.85 5.33
C PRO A 26 -6.37 3.39 4.93
N ASP A 27 -7.46 2.64 5.10
CA ASP A 27 -7.48 1.21 4.80
C ASP A 27 -7.42 0.95 3.28
N MET A 28 -8.06 1.77 2.44
CA MET A 28 -7.94 1.65 0.98
C MET A 28 -6.48 1.81 0.53
N HIS A 29 -5.84 2.88 1.00
CA HIS A 29 -4.44 3.16 0.68
C HIS A 29 -3.49 2.10 1.25
N ARG A 30 -3.81 1.54 2.42
CA ARG A 30 -2.96 0.53 3.06
C ARG A 30 -2.77 -0.73 2.22
N VAL A 31 -3.75 -1.13 1.40
CA VAL A 31 -3.63 -2.30 0.50
C VAL A 31 -2.44 -2.14 -0.44
N HIS A 32 -2.22 -0.93 -0.97
CA HIS A 32 -1.09 -0.60 -1.83
C HIS A 32 0.27 -0.81 -1.13
N HIS A 33 0.32 -0.71 0.21
CA HIS A 33 1.54 -0.95 0.99
C HIS A 33 1.80 -2.42 1.29
N SER A 34 0.92 -3.33 0.86
CA SER A 34 1.12 -4.77 1.05
C SER A 34 2.43 -5.23 0.44
N VAL A 35 3.02 -6.27 1.05
CA VAL A 35 4.16 -7.00 0.49
C VAL A 35 3.76 -7.93 -0.67
N VAL A 36 2.47 -8.24 -0.80
CA VAL A 36 1.92 -9.14 -1.82
C VAL A 36 1.73 -8.37 -3.12
N ILE A 37 2.47 -8.74 -4.17
CA ILE A 37 2.56 -7.99 -5.44
C ILE A 37 1.19 -7.61 -6.04
N PRO A 38 0.19 -8.51 -6.16
CA PRO A 38 -1.13 -8.12 -6.67
C PRO A 38 -1.81 -7.03 -5.84
N GLU A 39 -1.64 -7.04 -4.51
CA GLU A 39 -2.20 -6.04 -3.60
C GLU A 39 -1.40 -4.73 -3.68
N THR A 40 -0.07 -4.80 -3.74
CA THR A 40 0.81 -3.64 -3.96
C THR A 40 0.43 -2.92 -5.25
N ASN A 41 0.14 -3.67 -6.31
CA ASN A 41 -0.21 -3.15 -7.63
C ASN A 41 -1.70 -2.78 -7.77
N SER A 42 -2.30 -2.30 -6.69
CA SER A 42 -3.69 -1.84 -6.63
C SER A 42 -3.77 -0.47 -5.96
N ASN A 43 -4.92 0.19 -6.06
CA ASN A 43 -5.23 1.44 -5.34
C ASN A 43 -4.17 2.55 -5.54
N TYR A 44 -3.81 2.84 -6.79
CA TYR A 44 -2.84 3.89 -7.16
C TYR A 44 -3.36 5.32 -6.92
N GLY A 45 -4.68 5.48 -6.83
CA GLY A 45 -5.30 6.77 -6.56
C GLY A 45 -4.86 7.35 -5.22
N PHE A 46 -4.41 8.60 -5.22
CA PHE A 46 -3.94 9.25 -3.99
C PHE A 46 -5.06 9.98 -3.21
N ALA A 47 -5.94 10.68 -3.93
CA ALA A 47 -7.03 11.45 -3.32
C ALA A 47 -8.40 10.88 -3.68
N PHE A 48 -8.62 10.59 -4.96
CA PHE A 48 -9.89 10.10 -5.49
C PHE A 48 -9.76 8.64 -5.97
N PRO A 49 -10.72 7.76 -5.64
CA PRO A 49 -10.67 6.34 -5.97
C PRO A 49 -11.12 6.03 -7.40
N TRP A 50 -11.59 7.03 -8.15
CA TRP A 50 -12.21 6.82 -9.46
C TRP A 50 -11.25 6.28 -10.50
N TRP A 51 -9.98 6.68 -10.46
CA TRP A 51 -8.96 6.16 -11.36
C TRP A 51 -8.80 4.65 -11.21
N ASP A 52 -8.76 4.16 -9.97
CA ASP A 52 -8.65 2.73 -9.71
C ASP A 52 -9.87 1.94 -10.18
N ARG A 53 -11.06 2.55 -10.13
CA ARG A 53 -12.29 1.94 -10.65
C ARG A 53 -12.32 1.94 -12.18
N ILE A 54 -11.91 3.03 -12.81
CA ILE A 54 -11.89 3.18 -14.28
C ILE A 54 -10.86 2.23 -14.89
N PHE A 55 -9.68 2.09 -14.29
CA PHE A 55 -8.59 1.27 -14.80
C PHE A 55 -8.54 -0.15 -14.22
N GLY A 56 -9.50 -0.52 -13.38
CA GLY A 56 -9.63 -1.88 -12.85
C GLY A 56 -8.54 -2.28 -11.84
N THR A 57 -7.95 -1.30 -11.14
CA THR A 57 -6.93 -1.51 -10.10
C THR A 57 -7.49 -1.34 -8.69
N TYR A 58 -8.80 -1.15 -8.52
CA TYR A 58 -9.44 -1.04 -7.21
C TYR A 58 -9.42 -2.38 -6.47
N GLN A 59 -8.87 -2.38 -5.26
CA GLN A 59 -8.93 -3.52 -4.34
C GLN A 59 -9.50 -3.09 -2.98
N ASP A 60 -10.60 -3.74 -2.58
CA ASP A 60 -11.30 -3.37 -1.35
C ASP A 60 -10.53 -3.80 -0.09
N GLN A 61 -10.03 -5.03 -0.08
CA GLN A 61 -9.41 -5.67 1.07
C GLN A 61 -8.19 -6.49 0.64
N PRO A 62 -7.14 -6.57 1.47
CA PRO A 62 -6.05 -7.52 1.26
C PRO A 62 -6.53 -8.93 1.64
N ALA A 63 -5.91 -9.96 1.08
CA ALA A 63 -6.30 -11.37 1.24
C ALA A 63 -6.27 -11.83 2.71
N GLN A 64 -5.35 -11.27 3.51
CA GLN A 64 -5.20 -11.59 4.94
C GLN A 64 -5.98 -10.62 5.85
N GLY A 65 -6.72 -9.66 5.29
CA GLY A 65 -7.33 -8.56 6.04
C GLY A 65 -6.30 -7.55 6.57
N HIS A 66 -6.75 -6.33 6.87
CA HIS A 66 -5.86 -5.21 7.24
C HIS A 66 -5.03 -5.45 8.51
N HIS A 67 -5.46 -6.34 9.40
CA HIS A 67 -4.75 -6.64 10.66
C HIS A 67 -3.59 -7.61 10.50
N ALA A 68 -3.72 -8.63 9.64
CA ALA A 68 -2.66 -9.62 9.41
C ALA A 68 -1.79 -9.30 8.19
N MET A 69 -2.20 -8.32 7.37
CA MET A 69 -1.41 -7.86 6.23
C MET A 69 -0.03 -7.35 6.64
N THR A 70 0.98 -7.87 5.96
CA THR A 70 2.36 -7.42 6.14
C THR A 70 2.66 -6.28 5.16
N ILE A 71 3.07 -5.12 5.68
CA ILE A 71 3.42 -3.94 4.87
C ILE A 71 4.92 -3.85 4.57
N GLY A 72 5.29 -3.26 3.44
CA GLY A 72 6.66 -2.95 3.05
C GLY A 72 7.27 -3.92 2.02
N LEU A 73 8.52 -3.66 1.63
CA LEU A 73 9.20 -4.38 0.56
C LEU A 73 9.70 -5.76 1.01
N SER A 74 9.55 -6.79 0.17
CA SER A 74 9.92 -8.18 0.53
C SER A 74 11.44 -8.38 0.64
N GLN A 75 12.20 -7.67 -0.19
CA GLN A 75 13.66 -7.75 -0.27
C GLN A 75 14.41 -6.95 0.82
N PHE A 76 13.74 -6.04 1.54
CA PHE A 76 14.36 -5.18 2.55
C PHE A 76 13.85 -5.46 3.98
N ARG A 77 13.88 -6.74 4.38
CA ARG A 77 13.37 -7.22 5.68
C ARG A 77 14.42 -7.49 6.75
N ASP A 78 15.70 -7.51 6.39
CA ASP A 78 16.78 -7.71 7.35
C ASP A 78 16.90 -6.49 8.28
N ILE A 79 16.59 -6.69 9.56
CA ILE A 79 16.62 -5.63 10.58
C ILE A 79 18.01 -4.99 10.72
N LYS A 80 19.09 -5.73 10.42
CA LYS A 80 20.46 -5.19 10.44
C LYS A 80 20.70 -4.15 9.35
N LYS A 81 19.89 -4.17 8.29
CA LYS A 81 19.93 -3.22 7.16
C LYS A 81 18.90 -2.09 7.29
N GLN A 82 18.19 -2.00 8.41
CA GLN A 82 17.20 -0.94 8.69
C GLN A 82 17.75 0.13 9.65
N THR A 83 19.07 0.25 9.75
CA THR A 83 19.71 1.37 10.47
C THR A 83 19.67 2.64 9.63
N PRO A 84 19.70 3.85 10.23
CA PRO A 84 19.65 5.10 9.46
C PRO A 84 20.71 5.19 8.36
N ILE A 85 21.95 4.74 8.64
CA ILE A 85 23.04 4.73 7.67
C ILE A 85 22.73 3.77 6.52
N GLN A 86 22.27 2.56 6.84
CA GLN A 86 21.94 1.56 5.81
C GLN A 86 20.75 2.01 4.94
N LEU A 87 19.76 2.69 5.52
CA LEU A 87 18.63 3.25 4.77
C LEU A 87 19.06 4.36 3.79
N LEU A 88 20.05 5.18 4.14
CA LEU A 88 20.61 6.19 3.24
C LEU A 88 21.44 5.57 2.10
N ILE A 89 22.10 4.44 2.36
CA ILE A 89 22.90 3.71 1.36
C ILE A 89 22.02 2.85 0.44
N MET A 90 20.88 2.37 0.94
CA MET A 90 19.99 1.42 0.27
C MET A 90 19.63 1.78 -1.18
N PRO A 91 19.35 3.05 -1.55
CA PRO A 91 19.04 3.42 -2.94
C PRO A 91 20.19 3.18 -3.93
N PHE A 92 21.44 3.08 -3.47
CA PHE A 92 22.63 2.94 -4.32
C PHE A 92 23.24 1.52 -4.31
N ALA A 93 22.91 0.71 -3.30
CA ALA A 93 23.54 -0.60 -3.10
C ALA A 93 22.53 -1.75 -2.91
N GLY A 94 21.25 -1.45 -2.73
CA GLY A 94 20.20 -2.46 -2.58
C GLY A 94 19.83 -3.08 -3.92
N ASP A 95 19.64 -4.40 -3.94
CA ASP A 95 18.92 -5.04 -5.04
C ASP A 95 17.44 -4.62 -4.94
N PRO A 96 16.90 -3.88 -5.91
CA PRO A 96 15.49 -3.46 -5.89
C PRO A 96 14.53 -4.65 -5.99
N GLY A 97 15.02 -5.86 -6.24
CA GLY A 97 14.23 -7.06 -6.38
C GLY A 97 13.39 -7.05 -7.66
N LYS A 98 12.39 -7.93 -7.71
CA LYS A 98 11.47 -8.00 -8.86
C LYS A 98 10.50 -6.81 -8.79
N VAL A 99 10.67 -5.85 -9.69
CA VAL A 99 9.73 -4.73 -9.83
C VAL A 99 8.35 -5.29 -10.24
N PRO A 100 7.28 -4.95 -9.50
CA PRO A 100 5.99 -5.62 -9.67
C PRO A 100 5.18 -5.13 -10.88
N ILE A 101 5.54 -4.00 -11.50
CA ILE A 101 4.68 -3.27 -12.45
C ILE A 101 4.23 -4.08 -13.68
N ASN A 102 4.86 -5.21 -14.02
CA ASN A 102 4.50 -6.03 -15.19
C ASN A 102 4.33 -7.54 -14.92
N ARG A 103 4.03 -7.97 -13.68
CA ARG A 103 3.72 -9.38 -13.40
C ARG A 103 2.22 -9.53 -13.14
N ARG A 104 1.52 -10.12 -14.12
CA ARG A 104 0.20 -10.74 -13.91
C ARG A 104 0.40 -12.17 -13.40
#